data_AF-A0A3P9DE90-F1
#
_entry.id   AF-A0A3P9DE90-F1
#
_cell.length_a   1.000
_cell.length_b   1.000
_cell.length_c   1.000
_cell.angle_alpha   90.00
_cell.angle_beta   90.00
_cell.angle_gamma   90.00
#
_symmetry.space_group_name_H-M   'P 1'
#
loop_
_entity.id
_entity.type
_entity.pdbx_description
1 polymer ?
#
loop_
_entity_poly.entity_id
_entity_poly.type
_entity_poly.pdbx_seq_one_letter_code
_entity_poly.pdbx_strand_id
1 'polypeptide(L)'
;MDRKPAGGRRVLVQTQRVNEDEERKRILIFLCFPVGYAAVFMVPVLSCQPKEYKTNGGQCCPTCNKGRVVQRDCTAFSGTQCRPCEMGTFMNQPNSLYNCFPCTACDTGRGIFVKQNCTATTDTVCDVLNGYYCKGLTDSNRCSLAEKHSQCEAGQRIKEPGTSRSDTVCEDCQPGFFSKDGVNCTGWKTCSESQIKVEEGSSTSDVVCGSASRHRYVFISSVVLSLIIVICLVTTGFVKAR
;
A
#
# COMPACT_ATOMS: atom_id res chain seq x y z
N MET A 1 -24.62 -90.75 68.23
CA MET A 1 -24.68 -89.37 68.78
C MET A 1 -23.72 -88.50 67.95
N ASP A 2 -23.84 -88.45 66.62
CA ASP A 2 -24.82 -87.70 65.81
C ASP A 2 -24.78 -86.20 66.09
N ARG A 3 -24.12 -85.40 65.24
CA ARG A 3 -24.59 -84.77 63.97
C ARG A 3 -25.66 -83.67 64.18
N LYS A 4 -25.22 -82.40 64.03
CA LYS A 4 -25.84 -81.20 63.35
C LYS A 4 -27.31 -80.79 63.72
N PRO A 5 -27.84 -79.65 63.25
CA PRO A 5 -27.35 -78.25 63.10
C PRO A 5 -28.42 -77.18 63.52
N ALA A 6 -28.06 -75.89 63.53
CA ALA A 6 -28.88 -74.70 63.15
C ALA A 6 -28.04 -73.44 63.45
N GLY A 7 -27.87 -72.40 62.62
CA GLY A 7 -28.74 -71.78 61.64
C GLY A 7 -29.35 -70.50 62.22
N GLY A 8 -28.79 -69.31 61.95
CA GLY A 8 -29.38 -68.05 62.43
C GLY A 8 -28.58 -66.75 62.16
N ARG A 9 -28.82 -66.14 60.99
CA ARG A 9 -28.68 -64.72 60.60
C ARG A 9 -29.33 -63.77 61.66
N ARG A 10 -29.02 -62.48 61.88
CA ARG A 10 -28.27 -61.41 61.19
C ARG A 10 -28.30 -60.13 62.09
N VAL A 11 -27.37 -59.20 61.82
CA VAL A 11 -27.37 -57.72 61.99
C VAL A 11 -27.12 -57.03 63.34
N LEU A 12 -26.33 -55.94 63.19
CA LEU A 12 -26.27 -54.68 63.96
C LEU A 12 -25.31 -54.59 65.15
N VAL A 13 -24.01 -54.57 64.86
CA VAL A 13 -23.00 -53.95 65.76
C VAL A 13 -21.97 -53.21 64.89
N GLN A 14 -22.25 -51.98 64.46
CA GLN A 14 -21.28 -51.21 63.68
C GLN A 14 -21.50 -49.69 63.78
N THR A 15 -21.49 -49.14 64.99
CA THR A 15 -21.64 -47.69 65.19
C THR A 15 -20.69 -47.06 66.22
N GLN A 16 -19.76 -47.78 66.86
CA GLN A 16 -18.90 -47.20 67.91
C GLN A 16 -17.38 -47.33 67.74
N ARG A 17 -16.86 -48.08 66.75
CA ARG A 17 -15.40 -48.27 66.58
C ARG A 17 -14.76 -47.49 65.41
N VAL A 18 -15.54 -46.67 64.71
CA VAL A 18 -15.09 -45.93 63.51
C VAL A 18 -14.62 -44.50 63.84
N ASN A 19 -14.85 -44.01 65.06
CA ASN A 19 -14.68 -42.58 65.38
C ASN A 19 -13.26 -42.17 65.85
N GLU A 20 -12.38 -43.09 66.26
CA GLU A 20 -11.01 -42.75 66.70
C GLU A 20 -9.92 -42.99 65.62
N ASP A 21 -10.22 -43.72 64.53
CA ASP A 21 -9.26 -44.01 63.45
C ASP A 21 -9.35 -43.01 62.28
N GLU A 22 -10.45 -42.26 62.17
CA GLU A 22 -10.64 -41.17 61.18
C GLU A 22 -9.92 -39.87 61.57
N GLU A 23 -9.84 -39.55 62.87
CA GLU A 23 -9.17 -38.33 63.37
C GLU A 23 -7.64 -38.41 63.21
N ARG A 24 -7.03 -39.59 63.42
CA ARG A 24 -5.58 -39.81 63.27
C ARG A 24 -5.12 -39.76 61.81
N LYS A 25 -5.96 -40.22 60.88
CA LYS A 25 -5.71 -40.14 59.43
C LYS A 25 -5.82 -38.70 58.93
N ARG A 26 -6.76 -37.90 59.45
CA ARG A 26 -6.89 -36.47 59.12
C ARG A 26 -5.66 -35.68 59.55
N ILE A 27 -5.16 -35.85 60.78
CA ILE A 27 -3.98 -35.12 61.28
C ILE A 27 -2.71 -35.43 60.45
N LEU A 28 -2.50 -36.68 60.02
CA LEU A 28 -1.35 -37.05 59.19
C LEU A 28 -1.46 -36.52 57.74
N ILE A 29 -2.68 -36.40 57.22
CA ILE A 29 -2.96 -35.78 55.91
C ILE A 29 -2.77 -34.26 55.99
N PHE A 30 -3.18 -33.59 57.06
CA PHE A 30 -2.99 -32.13 57.23
C PHE A 30 -1.53 -31.70 57.46
N LEU A 31 -0.64 -32.59 57.91
CA LEU A 31 0.80 -32.29 58.08
C LEU A 31 1.65 -32.59 56.83
N CYS A 32 1.20 -33.47 55.93
CA CYS A 32 1.92 -33.78 54.69
C CYS A 32 1.53 -32.88 53.50
N PHE A 33 0.32 -32.29 53.50
CA PHE A 33 -0.14 -31.44 52.42
C PHE A 33 0.49 -30.02 52.33
N PRO A 34 0.94 -29.33 53.42
CA PRO A 34 1.59 -28.04 53.26
C PRO A 34 3.08 -28.17 52.88
N VAL A 35 3.74 -29.28 53.21
CA VAL A 35 5.16 -29.49 52.91
C VAL A 35 5.38 -29.98 51.47
N GLY A 36 4.46 -30.79 50.93
CA GLY A 36 4.49 -31.23 49.53
C GLY A 36 4.01 -30.18 48.52
N TYR A 37 3.09 -29.29 48.93
CA TYR A 37 2.52 -28.28 48.02
C TYR A 37 3.39 -27.01 47.89
N ALA A 38 4.17 -26.68 48.92
CA ALA A 38 5.07 -25.52 48.88
C ALA A 38 6.33 -25.73 48.01
N ALA A 39 6.73 -26.98 47.73
CA ALA A 39 7.93 -27.28 46.94
C ALA A 39 7.71 -27.21 45.42
N VAL A 40 6.47 -27.16 44.94
CA VAL A 40 6.16 -27.12 43.49
C VAL A 40 6.00 -25.70 42.96
N PHE A 41 5.88 -24.68 43.82
CA PHE A 41 5.52 -23.32 43.41
C PHE A 41 6.65 -22.26 43.47
N MET A 42 7.87 -22.62 43.85
CA MET A 42 8.99 -21.66 43.87
C MET A 42 10.28 -22.27 43.32
N VAL A 43 10.23 -22.83 42.11
CA VAL A 43 11.40 -22.70 41.24
C VAL A 43 11.23 -21.32 40.60
N PRO A 44 11.94 -20.27 41.03
CA PRO A 44 12.01 -19.09 40.20
C PRO A 44 12.59 -19.59 38.88
N VAL A 45 11.78 -19.61 37.82
CA VAL A 45 12.33 -19.70 36.48
C VAL A 45 13.31 -18.54 36.43
N LEU A 46 14.60 -18.86 36.39
CA LEU A 46 15.70 -17.89 36.31
C LEU A 46 15.59 -17.23 34.94
N SER A 47 14.56 -16.40 34.79
CA SER A 47 14.24 -15.65 33.60
C SER A 47 15.00 -14.35 33.71
N CYS A 48 15.71 -14.01 32.64
CA CYS A 48 16.50 -12.80 32.60
C CYS A 48 15.62 -11.56 32.73
N GLN A 49 16.21 -10.45 33.21
CA GLN A 49 15.46 -9.20 33.33
C GLN A 49 15.04 -8.64 31.96
N PRO A 50 14.08 -7.69 31.89
CA PRO A 50 13.54 -7.14 30.63
C PRO A 50 14.53 -6.43 29.69
N LYS A 51 15.82 -6.36 30.02
CA LYS A 51 16.91 -5.82 29.17
C LYS A 51 18.09 -6.77 29.04
N GLU A 52 17.88 -8.02 29.42
CA GLU A 52 18.88 -9.07 29.41
C GLU A 52 18.42 -10.23 28.52
N TYR A 53 19.37 -10.96 27.98
CA TYR A 53 19.14 -12.16 27.20
C TYR A 53 19.87 -13.34 27.82
N LYS A 54 19.32 -14.53 27.62
CA LYS A 54 19.92 -15.77 28.10
C LYS A 54 20.93 -16.27 27.06
N THR A 55 22.17 -16.48 27.48
CA THR A 55 23.20 -17.13 26.67
C THR A 55 23.00 -18.64 26.62
N ASN A 56 23.69 -19.33 25.71
CA ASN A 56 23.68 -20.79 25.64
C ASN A 56 24.20 -21.45 26.95
N GLY A 57 25.09 -20.76 27.67
CA GLY A 57 25.58 -21.18 29.00
C GLY A 57 24.60 -20.94 30.15
N GLY A 58 23.40 -20.43 29.85
CA GLY A 58 22.35 -20.16 30.85
C GLY A 58 22.53 -18.87 31.64
N GLN A 59 23.61 -18.11 31.41
CA GLN A 59 23.85 -16.82 32.04
C GLN A 59 23.00 -15.72 31.40
N CYS A 60 22.46 -14.82 32.22
CA CYS A 60 21.76 -13.60 31.77
C CYS A 60 22.77 -12.49 31.49
N CYS A 61 22.71 -11.92 30.30
CA CYS A 61 23.61 -10.89 29.81
C CYS A 61 22.84 -9.63 29.38
N PRO A 62 23.36 -8.42 29.66
CA PRO A 62 22.71 -7.19 29.21
C PRO A 62 22.69 -7.10 27.68
N THR A 63 21.60 -6.59 27.12
CA THR A 63 21.45 -6.37 25.67
C THR A 63 22.34 -5.24 25.16
N CYS A 64 22.66 -5.28 23.87
CA CYS A 64 23.32 -4.18 23.18
C CYS A 64 22.33 -3.08 22.84
N ASN A 65 22.76 -1.81 22.95
CA ASN A 65 21.94 -0.65 22.56
C ASN A 65 21.69 -0.62 21.04
N LYS A 66 20.71 0.19 20.62
CA LYS A 66 20.45 0.47 19.19
C LYS A 66 21.74 0.89 18.46
N GLY A 67 21.85 0.46 17.21
CA GLY A 67 23.03 0.64 16.36
C GLY A 67 24.24 -0.20 16.71
N ARG A 68 24.08 -1.16 17.64
CA ARG A 68 25.11 -2.13 17.99
C ARG A 68 24.54 -3.54 18.09
N VAL A 69 25.40 -4.52 17.93
CA VAL A 69 25.10 -5.95 18.04
C VAL A 69 26.15 -6.66 18.88
N VAL A 70 25.80 -7.82 19.40
CA VAL A 70 26.68 -8.65 20.23
C VAL A 70 27.89 -9.07 19.40
N GLN A 71 29.08 -8.72 19.89
CA GLN A 71 30.34 -9.23 19.38
C GLN A 71 30.81 -10.43 20.21
N ARG A 72 30.63 -10.35 21.53
CA ARG A 72 30.92 -11.41 22.48
C ARG A 72 29.92 -11.34 23.63
N ASP A 73 29.43 -12.51 24.03
CA ASP A 73 28.61 -12.64 25.22
C ASP A 73 29.31 -12.12 26.47
N CYS A 74 28.51 -11.72 27.44
CA CYS A 74 29.01 -11.35 28.76
C CYS A 74 29.65 -12.56 29.46
N THR A 75 30.51 -12.30 30.45
CA THR A 75 31.05 -13.32 31.35
C THR A 75 30.56 -13.05 32.76
N ALA A 76 30.88 -13.90 33.73
CA ALA A 76 30.56 -13.65 35.13
C ALA A 76 31.11 -12.32 35.68
N PHE A 77 32.15 -11.76 35.03
CA PHE A 77 32.87 -10.57 35.52
C PHE A 77 32.87 -9.39 34.53
N SER A 78 32.37 -9.57 33.30
CA SER A 78 32.36 -8.54 32.27
C SER A 78 31.01 -8.47 31.57
N GLY A 79 30.52 -7.27 31.28
CA GLY A 79 29.31 -7.06 30.49
C GLY A 79 29.45 -7.54 29.04
N THR A 80 28.32 -7.54 28.32
CA THR A 80 28.26 -7.90 26.90
C THR A 80 29.11 -6.96 26.06
N GLN A 81 29.97 -7.53 25.20
CA GLN A 81 30.77 -6.74 24.28
C GLN A 81 29.95 -6.46 23.01
N CYS A 82 29.74 -5.18 22.69
CA CYS A 82 28.92 -4.76 21.57
C CYS A 82 29.73 -4.02 20.51
N ARG A 83 29.59 -4.43 19.24
CA ARG A 83 30.18 -3.75 18.08
C ARG A 83 29.14 -2.89 17.35
N PRO A 84 29.54 -1.76 16.72
CA PRO A 84 28.64 -0.95 15.92
C PRO A 84 28.20 -1.68 14.64
N CYS A 85 27.02 -1.32 14.13
CA CYS A 85 26.60 -1.72 12.79
C CYS A 85 27.51 -1.09 11.73
N GLU A 86 27.87 -1.89 10.72
CA GLU A 86 28.68 -1.45 9.58
C GLU A 86 27.82 -0.69 8.57
N MET A 87 28.48 0.05 7.67
CA MET A 87 27.80 0.78 6.59
C MET A 87 26.91 -0.17 5.77
N GLY A 88 25.67 0.24 5.51
CA GLY A 88 24.67 -0.61 4.83
C GLY A 88 23.89 -1.54 5.76
N THR A 89 24.08 -1.45 7.08
CA THR A 89 23.28 -2.17 8.08
C THR A 89 22.80 -1.27 9.21
N PHE A 90 21.72 -1.66 9.88
CA PHE A 90 21.14 -0.93 11.00
C PHE A 90 20.58 -1.84 12.09
N MET A 91 20.39 -1.26 13.27
CA MET A 91 19.72 -1.91 14.40
C MET A 91 18.91 -0.86 15.16
N ASN A 92 17.59 -0.94 15.05
CA ASN A 92 16.68 0.09 15.57
C ASN A 92 16.29 -0.10 17.04
N GLN A 93 16.55 -1.27 17.63
CA GLN A 93 16.17 -1.62 19.00
C GLN A 93 17.33 -2.19 19.81
N PRO A 94 17.27 -2.11 21.15
CA PRO A 94 18.12 -2.91 22.01
C PRO A 94 17.93 -4.40 21.71
N ASN A 95 19.03 -5.16 21.62
CA ASN A 95 18.98 -6.51 21.06
C ASN A 95 20.05 -7.44 21.63
N SER A 96 19.88 -8.73 21.37
CA SER A 96 20.83 -9.82 21.64
C SER A 96 21.31 -10.48 20.34
N LEU A 97 21.20 -9.78 19.21
CA LEU A 97 21.58 -10.30 17.90
C LEU A 97 23.07 -10.09 17.67
N TYR A 98 23.65 -10.95 16.84
CA TYR A 98 25.07 -10.88 16.46
C TYR A 98 25.30 -10.13 15.14
N ASN A 99 24.23 -9.93 14.37
CA ASN A 99 24.23 -9.30 13.06
C ASN A 99 23.18 -8.20 13.00
N CYS A 100 23.54 -7.09 12.35
CA CYS A 100 22.62 -6.00 12.08
C CYS A 100 21.70 -6.35 10.91
N PHE A 101 20.56 -5.66 10.81
CA PHE A 101 19.67 -5.81 9.67
C PHE A 101 20.22 -5.08 8.45
N PRO A 102 20.12 -5.64 7.24
CA PRO A 102 20.51 -4.93 6.02
C PRO A 102 19.57 -3.74 5.80
N CYS A 103 20.12 -2.61 5.36
CA CYS A 103 19.30 -1.46 4.98
C CYS A 103 18.47 -1.77 3.72
N THR A 104 17.26 -1.25 3.68
CA THR A 104 16.40 -1.29 2.49
C THR A 104 17.04 -0.52 1.34
N ALA A 105 17.08 -1.13 0.15
CA ALA A 105 17.51 -0.47 -1.07
C ALA A 105 16.30 0.19 -1.78
N CYS A 106 16.42 1.47 -2.13
CA CYS A 106 15.43 2.16 -2.94
C CYS A 106 15.88 2.15 -4.40
N ASP A 107 15.18 1.40 -5.24
CA ASP A 107 15.51 1.29 -6.66
C ASP A 107 14.82 2.38 -7.47
N THR A 108 15.60 3.33 -7.99
CA THR A 108 15.11 4.40 -8.86
C THR A 108 14.48 3.87 -10.16
N GLY A 109 14.90 2.69 -10.63
CA GLY A 109 14.28 2.00 -11.76
C GLY A 109 12.84 1.53 -11.49
N ARG A 110 12.44 1.48 -10.21
CA ARG A 110 11.09 1.15 -9.73
C ARG A 110 10.27 2.36 -9.33
N GLY A 111 10.68 3.56 -9.75
CA GLY A 111 9.94 4.80 -9.49
C GLY A 111 9.97 5.25 -8.02
N ILE A 112 10.92 4.76 -7.23
CA ILE A 112 11.10 5.14 -5.82
C ILE A 112 12.51 5.71 -5.60
N PHE A 113 12.66 6.63 -4.65
CA PHE A 113 13.93 7.28 -4.34
C PHE A 113 14.23 7.26 -2.84
N VAL A 114 15.50 7.47 -2.48
CA VAL A 114 15.92 7.57 -1.08
C VAL A 114 15.52 8.93 -0.51
N LYS A 115 14.52 8.95 0.36
CA LYS A 115 14.12 10.15 1.11
C LYS A 115 15.00 10.37 2.34
N GLN A 116 15.35 9.27 3.01
CA GLN A 116 16.23 9.29 4.18
C GLN A 116 17.26 8.18 4.05
N ASN A 117 18.54 8.53 4.21
CA ASN A 117 19.64 7.58 4.20
C ASN A 117 19.59 6.67 5.43
N CYS A 118 20.06 5.44 5.25
CA CYS A 118 20.27 4.51 6.35
C CYS A 118 21.33 5.04 7.33
N THR A 119 21.13 4.76 8.62
CA THR A 119 22.11 5.00 9.67
C THR A 119 22.29 3.73 10.49
N ALA A 120 23.29 3.67 11.36
CA ALA A 120 23.44 2.53 12.27
C ALA A 120 22.17 2.24 13.09
N THR A 121 21.31 3.23 13.34
CA THR A 121 20.10 3.06 14.16
C THR A 121 18.78 3.07 13.39
N THR A 122 18.79 3.44 12.10
CA THR A 122 17.56 3.63 11.32
C THR A 122 17.73 3.07 9.92
N ASP A 123 16.71 2.37 9.44
CA ASP A 123 16.65 1.92 8.06
C ASP A 123 16.62 3.10 7.07
N THR A 124 16.97 2.84 5.81
CA THR A 124 16.66 3.74 4.69
C THR A 124 15.16 3.97 4.64
N VAL A 125 14.71 5.19 4.32
CA VAL A 125 13.30 5.48 3.99
C VAL A 125 13.19 5.78 2.49
N CYS A 126 12.37 4.99 1.80
CA CYS A 126 12.05 5.19 0.38
C CYS A 126 10.76 6.00 0.23
N ASP A 127 10.69 6.82 -0.81
CA ASP A 127 9.48 7.57 -1.20
C ASP A 127 9.27 7.48 -2.71
N VAL A 128 8.08 7.86 -3.17
CA VAL A 128 7.66 7.72 -4.57
C VAL A 128 8.15 8.92 -5.38
N LEU A 129 8.75 8.66 -6.54
CA LEU A 129 9.24 9.70 -7.44
C LEU A 129 8.08 10.54 -7.99
N ASN A 130 8.31 11.82 -8.25
CA ASN A 130 7.30 12.69 -8.86
C ASN A 130 6.86 12.15 -10.23
N GLY A 131 5.54 12.15 -10.48
CA GLY A 131 4.95 11.56 -11.67
C GLY A 131 4.78 10.04 -11.59
N TYR A 132 4.91 9.45 -10.40
CA TYR A 132 4.64 8.05 -10.12
C TYR A 132 3.65 7.90 -8.96
N TYR A 133 2.97 6.76 -8.90
CA TYR A 133 2.12 6.35 -7.79
C TYR A 133 2.51 4.96 -7.29
N CYS A 134 2.28 4.71 -6.01
CA CYS A 134 2.61 3.43 -5.41
C CYS A 134 1.62 2.34 -5.81
N LYS A 135 2.14 1.24 -6.38
CA LYS A 135 1.34 0.06 -6.75
C LYS A 135 1.57 -1.13 -5.82
N GLY A 136 2.80 -1.29 -5.33
CA GLY A 136 3.19 -2.34 -4.40
C GLY A 136 3.52 -1.79 -3.01
N LEU A 137 2.87 -2.31 -1.97
CA LEU A 137 3.21 -2.03 -0.58
C LEU A 137 4.02 -3.20 0.01
N THR A 138 4.96 -2.89 0.89
CA THR A 138 5.58 -3.86 1.79
C THR A 138 4.68 -4.11 3.01
N ASP A 139 4.99 -5.16 3.78
CA ASP A 139 4.31 -5.46 5.06
C ASP A 139 4.36 -4.28 6.05
N SER A 140 5.36 -3.41 5.92
CA SER A 140 5.55 -2.20 6.70
C SER A 140 4.81 -0.96 6.14
N ASN A 141 3.88 -1.15 5.20
CA ASN A 141 3.12 -0.09 4.51
C ASN A 141 4.01 0.93 3.76
N ARG A 142 5.16 0.48 3.27
CA ARG A 142 6.10 1.31 2.49
C ARG A 142 6.00 0.94 1.02
N CYS A 143 6.25 1.90 0.14
CA CYS A 143 6.19 1.61 -1.29
C CYS A 143 7.39 0.76 -1.73
N SER A 144 7.14 -0.42 -2.31
CA SER A 144 8.15 -1.29 -2.89
C SER A 144 8.27 -1.13 -4.40
N LEU A 145 7.18 -0.75 -5.06
CA LEU A 145 7.09 -0.57 -6.50
C LEU A 145 6.15 0.59 -6.82
N ALA A 146 6.65 1.56 -7.56
CA ALA A 146 5.86 2.65 -8.10
C ALA A 146 5.77 2.55 -9.63
N GLU A 147 4.63 2.99 -10.16
CA GLU A 147 4.35 3.03 -11.59
C GLU A 147 4.14 4.49 -12.00
N LYS A 148 4.52 4.82 -13.24
CA LYS A 148 4.36 6.18 -13.74
C LYS A 148 2.88 6.52 -13.86
N HIS A 149 2.51 7.76 -13.55
CA HIS A 149 1.16 8.24 -13.75
C HIS A 149 0.74 8.11 -15.23
N SER A 150 -0.48 7.66 -15.45
CA SER A 150 -1.13 7.62 -16.75
C SER A 150 -1.24 9.02 -17.34
N GLN A 151 -1.00 9.11 -18.64
CA GLN A 151 -1.29 10.31 -19.43
C GLN A 151 -2.66 10.15 -20.05
N CYS A 152 -3.49 11.18 -19.93
CA CYS A 152 -4.78 11.19 -20.59
C CYS A 152 -4.59 11.41 -22.10
N GLU A 153 -5.40 10.75 -22.90
CA GLU A 153 -5.29 10.80 -24.35
C GLU A 153 -5.99 12.05 -24.91
N ALA A 154 -5.73 12.35 -26.19
CA ALA A 154 -6.54 13.32 -26.92
C ALA A 154 -8.02 12.90 -26.84
N GLY A 155 -8.92 13.87 -26.65
CA GLY A 155 -10.33 13.58 -26.38
C GLY A 155 -10.68 13.55 -24.89
N GLN A 156 -9.68 13.57 -24.00
CA GLN A 156 -9.88 13.48 -22.57
C GLN A 156 -9.33 14.71 -21.83
N ARG A 157 -9.72 14.85 -20.58
CA ARG A 157 -9.15 15.78 -19.61
C ARG A 157 -8.69 15.03 -18.38
N ILE A 158 -7.81 15.68 -17.63
CA ILE A 158 -7.51 15.27 -16.26
C ILE A 158 -8.73 15.62 -15.40
N LYS A 159 -9.35 14.58 -14.84
CA LYS A 159 -10.42 14.73 -13.85
C LYS A 159 -9.84 14.89 -12.45
N GLU A 160 -8.93 14.00 -12.09
CA GLU A 160 -8.19 14.02 -10.84
C GLU A 160 -6.70 13.84 -11.12
N PRO A 161 -5.83 14.71 -10.61
CA PRO A 161 -4.40 14.56 -10.81
C PRO A 161 -3.87 13.36 -10.02
N GLY A 162 -2.88 12.65 -10.57
CA GLY A 162 -2.20 11.57 -9.87
C GLY A 162 -1.52 12.03 -8.58
N THR A 163 -1.49 11.16 -7.57
CA THR A 163 -0.81 11.37 -6.28
C THR A 163 0.26 10.29 -6.07
N SER A 164 1.01 10.34 -4.97
CA SER A 164 1.95 9.26 -4.63
C SER A 164 1.25 7.92 -4.33
N ARG A 165 -0.08 7.89 -4.19
CA ARG A 165 -0.87 6.70 -3.86
C ARG A 165 -1.91 6.32 -4.91
N SER A 166 -2.22 7.20 -5.84
CA SER A 166 -3.26 7.00 -6.85
C SER A 166 -2.78 7.49 -8.20
N ASP A 167 -3.24 6.82 -9.24
CA ASP A 167 -2.98 7.24 -10.62
C ASP A 167 -3.81 8.48 -11.01
N THR A 168 -3.45 9.11 -12.11
CA THR A 168 -4.26 10.14 -12.78
C THR A 168 -5.57 9.54 -13.25
N VAL A 169 -6.67 10.24 -13.00
CA VAL A 169 -8.00 9.86 -13.49
C VAL A 169 -8.34 10.71 -14.70
N CYS A 170 -8.60 10.05 -15.84
CA CYS A 170 -8.99 10.70 -17.09
C CYS A 170 -10.50 10.65 -17.30
N GLU A 171 -11.04 11.67 -17.95
CA GLU A 171 -12.46 11.75 -18.31
C GLU A 171 -12.62 12.28 -19.74
N ASP A 172 -13.53 11.70 -20.51
CA ASP A 172 -13.81 12.12 -21.88
C ASP A 172 -14.45 13.51 -21.93
N CYS A 173 -14.08 14.29 -22.95
CA CYS A 173 -14.70 15.58 -23.21
C CYS A 173 -16.17 15.43 -23.60
N GLN A 174 -17.02 16.27 -23.00
CA GLN A 174 -18.43 16.33 -23.34
C GLN A 174 -18.64 16.90 -24.76
N PRO A 175 -19.78 16.59 -25.41
CA PRO A 175 -20.10 17.17 -26.72
C PRO A 175 -20.01 18.70 -26.70
N GLY A 176 -19.39 19.28 -27.72
CA GLY A 176 -19.10 20.72 -27.75
C GLY A 176 -17.72 21.11 -27.22
N PHE A 177 -16.92 20.15 -26.74
CA PHE A 177 -15.56 20.37 -26.24
C PHE A 177 -14.56 19.41 -26.88
N PHE A 178 -13.31 19.83 -26.93
CA PHE A 178 -12.19 19.03 -27.41
C PHE A 178 -10.96 19.17 -26.52
N SER A 179 -10.03 18.21 -26.61
CA SER A 179 -8.72 18.26 -25.95
C SER A 179 -7.69 17.59 -26.84
N LYS A 180 -6.64 18.33 -27.21
CA LYS A 180 -5.57 17.80 -28.06
C LYS A 180 -4.49 17.06 -27.27
N ASP A 181 -4.19 17.55 -26.07
CA ASP A 181 -3.07 17.10 -25.26
C ASP A 181 -3.52 16.30 -24.02
N GLY A 182 -4.82 16.01 -23.88
CA GLY A 182 -5.38 15.23 -22.77
C GLY A 182 -5.49 15.98 -21.43
N VAL A 183 -5.13 17.26 -21.38
CA VAL A 183 -5.07 18.01 -20.11
C VAL A 183 -6.43 18.60 -19.74
N ASN A 184 -6.98 19.45 -20.61
CA ASN A 184 -8.22 20.19 -20.37
C ASN A 184 -9.11 20.16 -21.61
N CYS A 185 -10.41 20.01 -21.40
CA CYS A 185 -11.40 20.16 -22.46
C CYS A 185 -11.68 21.65 -22.70
N THR A 186 -11.41 22.10 -23.91
CA THR A 186 -11.70 23.45 -24.40
C THR A 186 -12.95 23.43 -25.27
N GLY A 187 -13.82 24.44 -25.11
CA GLY A 187 -15.03 24.55 -25.92
C GLY A 187 -14.71 24.76 -27.39
N TRP A 188 -15.53 24.19 -28.27
CA TRP A 188 -15.38 24.40 -29.71
C TRP A 188 -15.56 25.87 -30.08
N LYS A 189 -14.82 26.31 -31.10
CA LYS A 189 -14.96 27.63 -31.67
C LYS A 189 -16.30 27.77 -32.40
N THR A 190 -16.96 28.90 -32.18
CA THR A 190 -18.13 29.33 -32.96
C THR A 190 -17.67 30.20 -34.14
N CYS A 191 -18.04 29.83 -35.35
CA CYS A 191 -17.74 30.62 -36.54
C CYS A 191 -18.57 31.91 -36.57
N SER A 192 -17.98 33.00 -37.05
CA SER A 192 -18.67 34.28 -37.24
C SER A 192 -19.72 34.20 -38.35
N GLU A 193 -20.68 35.13 -38.41
CA GLU A 193 -21.75 35.12 -39.42
C GLU A 193 -21.25 35.11 -40.89
N SER A 194 -20.04 35.62 -41.14
CA SER A 194 -19.40 35.63 -42.47
C SER A 194 -18.60 34.36 -42.81
N GLN A 195 -18.53 33.41 -41.87
CA GLN A 195 -17.77 32.17 -41.98
C GLN A 195 -18.69 30.96 -41.95
N ILE A 196 -18.28 29.91 -42.66
CA ILE A 196 -18.92 28.59 -42.63
C ILE A 196 -18.01 27.60 -41.91
N LYS A 197 -18.60 26.59 -41.27
CA LYS A 197 -17.85 25.45 -40.75
C LYS A 197 -17.34 24.63 -41.93
N VAL A 198 -16.01 24.52 -42.05
CA VAL A 198 -15.35 23.71 -43.07
C VAL A 198 -15.12 22.30 -42.54
N GLU A 199 -14.79 22.19 -41.26
CA GLU A 199 -14.67 20.91 -40.55
C GLU A 199 -15.48 20.98 -39.25
N GLU A 200 -16.22 19.92 -38.97
CA GLU A 200 -16.93 19.78 -37.70
C GLU A 200 -15.94 19.49 -36.55
N GLY A 201 -16.29 19.96 -35.36
CA GLY A 201 -15.53 19.67 -34.16
C GLY A 201 -15.68 18.21 -33.75
N SER A 202 -14.65 17.68 -33.09
CA SER A 202 -14.66 16.36 -32.46
C SER A 202 -14.18 16.46 -31.01
N SER A 203 -14.11 15.36 -30.28
CA SER A 203 -13.48 15.36 -28.95
C SER A 203 -11.98 15.65 -29.01
N THR A 204 -11.30 15.43 -30.15
CA THR A 204 -9.85 15.63 -30.29
C THR A 204 -9.45 16.88 -31.07
N SER A 205 -10.40 17.50 -31.79
CA SER A 205 -10.15 18.62 -32.70
C SER A 205 -11.21 19.70 -32.60
N ASP A 206 -10.78 20.95 -32.77
CA ASP A 206 -11.69 22.10 -32.83
C ASP A 206 -12.43 22.21 -34.17
N VAL A 207 -13.50 23.00 -34.18
CA VAL A 207 -14.21 23.42 -35.40
C VAL A 207 -13.30 24.33 -36.24
N VAL A 208 -13.16 24.00 -37.51
CA VAL A 208 -12.41 24.82 -38.47
C VAL A 208 -13.37 25.72 -39.24
N CYS A 209 -13.19 27.03 -39.11
CA CYS A 209 -13.98 28.04 -39.80
C CYS A 209 -13.27 28.50 -41.08
N GLY A 210 -14.01 28.57 -42.18
CA GLY A 210 -13.55 29.14 -43.45
C GLY A 210 -14.49 30.21 -43.97
N SER A 211 -14.00 31.12 -44.79
CA SER A 211 -14.84 32.13 -45.44
C SER A 211 -15.71 31.48 -46.51
N ALA A 212 -16.99 31.84 -46.56
CA ALA A 212 -17.83 31.50 -47.71
C ALA A 212 -17.17 32.06 -48.98
N SER A 213 -16.85 31.19 -49.96
CA SER A 213 -16.15 31.59 -51.18
C SER A 213 -16.95 32.63 -51.96
N ARG A 214 -16.62 33.92 -51.75
CA ARG A 214 -17.06 35.02 -52.64
C ARG A 214 -16.61 34.78 -54.08
N HIS A 215 -15.50 34.07 -54.27
CA HIS A 215 -14.98 33.72 -55.58
C HIS A 215 -15.98 32.91 -56.40
N ARG A 216 -16.71 31.96 -55.81
CA ARG A 216 -17.72 31.20 -56.56
C ARG A 216 -18.86 32.11 -57.04
N TYR A 217 -19.28 33.06 -56.21
CA TYR A 217 -20.35 34.01 -56.55
C TYR A 217 -19.91 35.04 -57.59
N VAL A 218 -18.69 35.56 -57.48
CA VAL A 218 -18.08 36.49 -58.46
C VAL A 218 -17.85 35.78 -59.79
N PHE A 219 -17.38 34.54 -59.79
CA PHE A 219 -17.17 33.76 -61.01
C PHE A 219 -18.49 33.43 -61.71
N ILE A 220 -19.51 33.00 -60.95
CA ILE A 220 -20.87 32.79 -61.49
C ILE A 220 -21.44 34.09 -62.06
N SER A 221 -21.35 35.20 -61.32
CA SER A 221 -21.83 36.51 -61.79
C SER A 221 -21.11 36.98 -63.06
N SER A 222 -19.79 36.80 -63.15
CA SER A 222 -19.00 37.15 -64.32
C SER A 222 -19.37 36.30 -65.55
N VAL A 223 -19.57 34.99 -65.38
CA VAL A 223 -19.98 34.11 -66.49
C VAL A 223 -21.39 34.50 -66.98
N VAL A 224 -22.33 34.73 -66.06
CA VAL A 224 -23.69 35.15 -66.42
C VAL A 224 -23.67 36.48 -67.18
N LEU A 225 -22.90 37.46 -66.71
CA LEU A 225 -22.77 38.76 -67.39
C LEU A 225 -22.20 38.60 -68.81
N SER A 226 -21.17 37.76 -68.97
CA SER A 226 -20.57 37.50 -70.28
C SER A 226 -21.55 36.85 -71.26
N LEU A 227 -22.36 35.89 -70.80
CA LEU A 227 -23.40 35.25 -71.61
C LEU A 227 -24.48 36.24 -72.05
N ILE A 228 -24.91 37.14 -71.14
CA ILE A 228 -25.89 38.19 -71.47
C ILE A 228 -25.37 39.11 -72.58
N ILE A 229 -24.10 39.53 -72.49
CA ILE A 229 -23.47 40.39 -73.51
C ILE A 229 -23.45 39.70 -74.88
N VAL A 230 -23.08 38.42 -74.93
CA VAL A 230 -23.08 37.65 -76.19
C VAL A 230 -24.48 37.56 -76.78
N ILE A 231 -25.50 37.27 -75.97
CA ILE A 231 -26.90 37.21 -76.42
C ILE A 231 -27.36 38.57 -76.99
N CYS A 232 -27.04 39.68 -76.31
CA CYS A 232 -27.37 41.02 -76.79
C CYS A 232 -26.69 41.37 -78.11
N LEU A 233 -25.42 41.00 -78.32
CA LEU A 233 -24.71 41.23 -79.57
C LEU A 233 -25.30 40.41 -80.72
N VAL A 234 -25.71 39.17 -80.45
CA VAL A 234 -26.36 38.30 -81.44
C VAL A 234 -27.73 38.88 -81.82
N THR A 235 -28.58 39.25 -80.85
CA THR A 235 -29.92 39.79 -81.15
C THR A 235 -29.88 41.16 -81.83
N THR A 236 -28.99 42.06 -81.41
CA THR A 236 -28.81 43.36 -82.09
C THR A 236 -28.18 43.21 -83.47
N GLY A 237 -27.27 42.24 -83.66
CA GLY A 237 -26.74 41.87 -84.97
C GLY A 237 -27.82 41.30 -85.90
N PHE A 238 -28.71 40.45 -85.39
CA PHE A 238 -29.85 39.93 -86.14
C PHE A 238 -30.92 40.99 -86.44
N VAL A 239 -31.12 41.97 -85.56
CA VAL A 239 -32.05 43.10 -85.77
C VAL A 239 -31.46 44.11 -86.76
N LYS A 240 -30.14 44.26 -86.83
CA LYS A 240 -29.47 45.17 -87.77
C LYS A 240 -29.22 44.54 -89.15
N ALA A 241 -29.25 43.22 -89.27
CA ALA A 241 -29.11 42.47 -90.52
C ALA A 241 -30.45 42.16 -91.21
N ARG A 242 -31.57 42.64 -90.67
CA ARG A 242 -32.92 42.51 -91.23
C ARG A 242 -33.47 43.88 -91.61
#